data_AF-A0A511FEV8-F1
#
_entry.id   AF-A0A511FEV8-F1
#
_cell.length_a   1.000
_cell.length_b   1.000
_cell.length_c   1.000
_cell.angle_alpha   90.00
_cell.angle_beta   90.00
_cell.angle_gamma   90.00
#
_symmetry.space_group_name_H-M   'P 1'
#
loop_
_entity.id
_entity.type
_entity.pdbx_description
1 polymer ?
#
loop_
_entity_poly.entity_id
_entity_poly.type
_entity_poly.pdbx_seq_one_letter_code
_entity_poly.pdbx_strand_id
1 'polypeptide(L)'
;MATDVKTEDIILAAITAAGPIPSRSTGEVHKGTWMARVRDLAAEITTSLSPESSLSKLVEEFKKAEKPFTAILLGGNVEERTGRAIIRFRSLRSKDEGEDEEVRTKHLNTADGARIWEHAKTLKHHKVVIHKFLEEKDGKRYRLLLRLDDLGPASAEDLAAAGIQVPQASAA
;
A
#
# COMPACT_ATOMS: atom_id res chain seq x y z
N MET A 1 0.51 -9.10 -20.80
CA MET A 1 1.16 -8.26 -21.82
C MET A 1 2.26 -7.50 -21.12
N ALA A 2 3.52 -7.75 -21.46
CA ALA A 2 4.61 -6.89 -21.01
C ALA A 2 4.36 -5.51 -21.61
N THR A 3 4.24 -4.48 -20.78
CA THR A 3 4.24 -3.10 -21.26
C THR A 3 5.60 -2.87 -21.91
N ASP A 4 5.60 -2.66 -23.22
CA ASP A 4 6.80 -2.40 -24.00
C ASP A 4 7.25 -0.96 -23.70
N VAL A 5 7.95 -0.79 -22.57
CA VAL A 5 8.44 0.51 -22.12
C VAL A 5 9.57 0.93 -23.05
N LYS A 6 9.42 2.08 -23.69
CA LYS A 6 10.42 2.55 -24.65
C LYS A 6 11.59 3.19 -23.92
N THR A 7 12.78 3.12 -24.53
CA THR A 7 13.99 3.77 -24.02
C THR A 7 13.77 5.26 -23.79
N GLU A 8 12.99 5.92 -24.66
CA GLU A 8 12.63 7.33 -24.55
C GLU A 8 11.83 7.63 -23.27
N ASP A 9 10.94 6.73 -22.85
CA ASP A 9 10.13 6.89 -21.64
C ASP A 9 11.00 6.82 -20.37
N ILE A 10 12.00 5.92 -20.37
CA ILE A 10 12.97 5.78 -19.27
C ILE A 10 13.82 7.05 -19.16
N ILE A 11 14.33 7.55 -20.29
CA ILE A 11 15.13 8.79 -20.33
C ILE A 11 14.29 9.97 -19.85
N LEU A 12 13.05 10.09 -20.31
CA LEU A 12 12.16 11.18 -19.91
C LEU A 12 11.86 11.13 -18.41
N ALA A 13 11.51 9.96 -17.88
CA ALA A 13 11.26 9.78 -16.44
C ALA A 13 12.50 10.14 -15.60
N ALA A 14 13.70 9.73 -16.03
CA ALA A 14 14.95 10.06 -15.34
C ALA A 14 15.25 11.57 -15.36
N ILE A 15 15.03 12.25 -16.50
CA ILE A 15 15.17 13.71 -16.63
C ILE A 15 14.22 14.43 -15.68
N THR A 16 12.95 14.02 -15.65
CA THR A 16 11.93 14.62 -14.78
C THR A 16 12.24 14.39 -13.30
N ALA A 17 12.65 13.18 -12.92
CA ALA A 17 12.96 12.83 -11.53
C ALA A 17 14.26 13.44 -11.00
N ALA A 18 15.25 13.70 -11.87
CA ALA A 18 16.51 14.31 -11.46
C ALA A 18 16.31 15.71 -10.85
N GLY A 19 15.34 16.47 -11.37
CA GLY A 19 15.11 17.88 -11.01
C GLY A 19 16.31 18.78 -11.30
N PRO A 20 16.21 20.10 -11.09
CA PRO A 20 17.37 20.98 -11.17
C PRO A 20 18.31 20.73 -9.98
N ILE A 21 19.61 20.58 -10.24
CA ILE A 21 20.65 20.55 -9.18
C ILE A 21 21.38 21.89 -9.21
N PRO A 22 20.91 22.91 -8.48
CA PRO A 22 21.59 24.19 -8.42
C PRO A 22 22.91 24.05 -7.66
N SER A 23 23.95 24.70 -8.18
CA SER A 23 25.22 24.89 -7.48
C SER A 23 24.98 25.70 -6.21
N ARG A 24 25.50 25.24 -5.06
CA ARG A 24 25.38 25.97 -3.78
C ARG A 24 26.08 27.32 -3.79
N SER A 25 27.05 27.54 -4.68
CA SER A 25 27.84 28.78 -4.73
C SER A 25 27.38 29.76 -5.81
N THR A 26 26.78 29.29 -6.91
CA THR A 26 26.41 30.14 -8.05
C THR A 26 24.93 30.13 -8.39
N GLY A 27 24.14 29.22 -7.83
CA GLY A 27 22.73 29.03 -8.18
C GLY A 27 22.51 28.42 -9.58
N GLU A 28 23.55 28.32 -10.41
CA GLU A 28 23.50 27.73 -11.74
C GLU A 28 23.47 26.20 -11.67
N VAL A 29 22.71 25.58 -12.59
CA VAL A 29 22.65 24.12 -12.69
C VAL A 29 23.96 23.60 -13.30
N HIS A 30 24.72 22.83 -12.52
CA HIS A 30 25.95 22.19 -13.03
C HIS A 30 25.57 21.04 -13.98
N LYS A 31 25.54 21.32 -15.29
CA LYS A 31 25.06 20.39 -16.32
C LYS A 31 25.71 19.00 -16.25
N GLY A 32 27.01 18.91 -15.93
CA GLY A 32 27.70 17.63 -15.79
C GLY A 32 27.20 16.78 -14.62
N THR A 33 26.96 17.41 -13.47
CA THR A 33 26.44 16.74 -12.26
C THR A 33 24.99 16.33 -12.45
N TRP A 34 24.20 17.19 -13.09
CA TRP A 34 22.83 16.88 -13.44
C TRP A 34 22.74 15.68 -14.41
N MET A 35 23.55 15.66 -15.47
CA MET A 35 23.58 14.54 -16.41
C MET A 35 24.04 13.23 -15.76
N ALA A 36 24.95 13.28 -14.78
CA ALA A 36 25.33 12.09 -14.01
C ALA A 36 24.12 11.53 -13.24
N ARG A 37 23.37 12.38 -12.53
CA ARG A 37 22.14 11.97 -11.84
C ARG A 37 21.08 11.40 -12.77
N VAL A 38 20.89 12.00 -13.95
CA VAL A 38 19.96 11.47 -14.97
C VAL A 38 20.37 10.06 -15.40
N ARG A 39 21.68 9.80 -15.60
CA ARG A 39 22.17 8.45 -15.94
C ARG A 39 21.92 7.45 -14.82
N ASP A 40 22.18 7.83 -13.57
CA ASP A 40 21.97 6.95 -12.41
C ASP A 40 20.49 6.58 -12.27
N LEU A 41 19.59 7.57 -12.38
CA LEU A 41 18.14 7.34 -12.35
C LEU A 41 17.65 6.50 -13.53
N ALA A 42 18.18 6.70 -14.73
CA ALA A 42 17.81 5.88 -15.89
C ALA A 42 18.21 4.41 -15.67
N ALA A 43 19.39 4.16 -15.08
CA ALA A 43 19.82 2.81 -14.73
C ALA A 43 18.94 2.19 -13.62
N GLU A 44 18.59 2.96 -12.60
CA GLU A 44 17.70 2.52 -11.52
C GLU A 44 16.30 2.16 -12.03
N ILE A 45 15.70 3.01 -12.87
CA ILE A 45 14.39 2.78 -13.49
C ILE A 45 14.45 1.51 -14.36
N THR A 46 15.47 1.39 -15.21
CA THR A 46 15.65 0.20 -16.06
C THR A 46 15.71 -1.08 -15.23
N THR A 47 16.49 -1.06 -14.14
CA THR A 47 16.61 -2.22 -13.23
C THR A 47 15.28 -2.51 -12.53
N SER A 48 14.54 -1.46 -12.17
CA SER A 48 13.22 -1.56 -11.55
C SER A 48 12.13 -2.07 -12.50
N LEU A 49 12.30 -1.91 -13.81
CA LEU A 49 11.39 -2.45 -14.83
C LEU A 49 11.66 -3.91 -15.20
N SER A 50 12.77 -4.48 -14.72
CA SER A 50 13.06 -5.91 -14.92
C SER A 50 11.92 -6.77 -14.36
N PRO A 51 11.47 -7.84 -15.04
CA PRO A 51 10.40 -8.72 -14.56
C PRO A 51 10.68 -9.31 -13.16
N GLU A 52 11.96 -9.48 -12.82
CA GLU A 52 12.37 -10.05 -11.53
C GLU A 52 12.47 -9.02 -10.40
N SER A 53 12.35 -7.73 -10.71
CA SER A 53 12.44 -6.66 -9.72
C SER A 53 11.28 -6.75 -8.72
N SER A 54 11.53 -6.30 -7.48
CA SER A 54 10.49 -6.20 -6.45
C SER A 54 9.36 -5.25 -6.88
N LEU A 55 9.68 -4.17 -7.60
CA LEU A 55 8.68 -3.20 -8.06
C LEU A 55 7.77 -3.79 -9.15
N SER A 56 8.33 -4.49 -10.13
CA SER A 56 7.56 -5.17 -11.17
C SER A 56 6.62 -6.23 -10.57
N LYS A 57 7.13 -7.03 -9.63
CA LYS A 57 6.33 -8.00 -8.88
C LYS A 57 5.19 -7.33 -8.10
N LEU A 58 5.47 -6.21 -7.44
CA LEU A 58 4.47 -5.42 -6.73
C LEU A 58 3.39 -4.88 -7.69
N VAL A 59 3.77 -4.33 -8.84
CA VAL A 59 2.83 -3.83 -9.85
C VAL A 59 1.94 -4.96 -10.38
N GLU A 60 2.50 -6.13 -10.67
CA GLU A 60 1.73 -7.31 -11.10
C GLU A 60 0.80 -7.84 -10.00
N GLU A 61 1.20 -7.77 -8.73
CA GLU A 61 0.31 -8.07 -7.60
C GLU A 61 -0.87 -7.08 -7.54
N PHE A 62 -0.61 -5.78 -7.71
CA PHE A 62 -1.67 -4.76 -7.74
C PHE A 62 -2.63 -4.91 -8.92
N LYS A 63 -2.18 -5.44 -10.07
CA LYS A 63 -3.08 -5.78 -11.18
C LYS A 63 -4.09 -6.88 -10.83
N LYS A 64 -3.78 -7.72 -9.85
CA LYS A 64 -4.67 -8.76 -9.32
C LYS A 64 -5.58 -8.25 -8.20
N ALA A 65 -5.38 -7.01 -7.73
CA ALA A 65 -6.15 -6.44 -6.63
C ALA A 65 -7.64 -6.34 -6.99
N GLU A 66 -8.49 -6.69 -6.03
CA GLU A 66 -9.90 -6.38 -6.07
C GLU A 66 -10.11 -4.85 -6.02
N LYS A 67 -11.31 -4.38 -6.43
CA LYS A 67 -11.64 -2.96 -6.39
C LYS A 67 -11.51 -2.42 -4.95
N PRO A 68 -10.67 -1.41 -4.71
CA PRO A 68 -10.41 -0.92 -3.36
C PRO A 68 -11.64 -0.31 -2.72
N PHE A 69 -11.74 -0.42 -1.40
CA PHE A 69 -12.91 0.02 -0.65
C PHE A 69 -12.56 0.61 0.68
N THR A 70 -13.47 1.45 1.17
CA THR A 70 -13.33 2.09 2.46
C THR A 70 -13.90 1.19 3.56
N ALA A 71 -13.20 1.13 4.68
CA ALA A 71 -13.56 0.35 5.84
C ALA A 71 -13.13 1.08 7.12
N ILE A 72 -13.64 0.61 8.26
CA ILE A 72 -13.09 0.94 9.57
C ILE A 72 -12.18 -0.20 10.02
N LEU A 73 -10.94 0.12 10.38
CA LEU A 73 -10.01 -0.86 10.90
C LEU A 73 -10.32 -1.18 12.37
N LEU A 74 -10.51 -2.46 12.70
CA LEU A 74 -10.81 -2.91 14.06
C LEU A 74 -9.55 -3.34 14.82
N GLY A 75 -8.46 -3.56 14.09
CA GLY A 75 -7.19 -4.05 14.59
C GLY A 75 -6.80 -5.37 13.94
N GLY A 76 -6.03 -6.19 14.64
CA GLY A 76 -5.61 -7.49 14.14
C GLY A 76 -4.78 -8.26 15.14
N ASN A 77 -4.37 -9.46 14.77
CA ASN A 77 -3.53 -10.33 15.58
C ASN A 77 -2.60 -11.17 14.69
N VAL A 78 -1.48 -11.61 15.23
CA VAL A 78 -0.56 -12.52 14.54
C VAL A 78 -1.08 -13.96 14.64
N GLU A 79 -1.11 -14.68 13.52
CA GLU A 79 -1.32 -16.13 13.47
C GLU A 79 0.01 -16.84 13.72
N GLU A 80 0.17 -17.44 14.89
CA GLU A 80 1.42 -18.12 15.29
C GLU A 80 1.86 -19.21 14.29
N ARG A 81 0.90 -19.96 13.71
CA ARG A 81 1.20 -21.08 12.81
C ARG A 81 1.57 -20.67 11.39
N THR A 82 1.12 -19.51 10.92
CA THR A 82 1.34 -19.07 9.54
C THR A 82 2.39 -17.98 9.42
N GLY A 83 2.75 -17.35 10.55
CA GLY A 83 3.64 -16.20 10.58
C GLY A 83 3.08 -14.98 9.84
N ARG A 84 1.76 -14.92 9.65
CA ARG A 84 1.03 -13.79 9.05
C ARG A 84 0.21 -13.08 10.12
N ALA A 85 -0.17 -11.83 9.87
CA ALA A 85 -1.18 -11.15 10.69
C ALA A 85 -2.54 -11.23 10.01
N ILE A 86 -3.60 -11.44 10.81
CA ILE A 86 -4.99 -11.23 10.40
C ILE A 86 -5.36 -9.80 10.78
N ILE A 87 -5.83 -9.06 9.80
CA ILE A 87 -6.36 -7.71 9.95
C ILE A 87 -7.88 -7.80 9.89
N ARG A 88 -8.54 -7.24 10.90
CA ARG A 88 -10.00 -7.16 11.01
C ARG A 88 -10.46 -5.77 10.67
N PHE A 89 -11.49 -5.69 9.85
CA PHE A 89 -12.08 -4.42 9.43
C PHE A 89 -13.58 -4.60 9.20
N ARG A 90 -14.29 -3.48 9.14
CA ARG A 90 -15.69 -3.47 8.76
C ARG A 90 -15.93 -2.56 7.57
N SER A 91 -16.46 -3.14 6.50
CA SER A 91 -16.66 -2.44 5.23
C SER A 91 -17.73 -1.37 5.36
N LEU A 92 -17.49 -0.20 4.75
CA LEU A 92 -18.50 0.86 4.62
C LEU A 92 -19.35 0.71 3.34
N ARG A 93 -19.15 -0.37 2.57
CA ARG A 93 -19.90 -0.61 1.31
C ARG A 93 -21.28 -1.22 1.51
N SER A 94 -21.46 -2.05 2.54
CA SER A 94 -22.70 -2.78 2.78
C SER A 94 -23.40 -2.16 3.98
N LYS A 95 -24.59 -1.58 3.77
CA LYS A 95 -25.47 -1.12 4.88
C LYS A 95 -26.16 -2.30 5.57
N ASP A 96 -26.29 -3.42 4.88
CA ASP A 96 -26.92 -4.63 5.39
C ASP A 96 -25.81 -5.58 5.82
N GLU A 97 -25.76 -5.83 7.12
CA GLU A 97 -24.87 -6.76 7.83
C GLU A 97 -23.39 -6.35 7.87
N GLY A 98 -23.08 -5.47 8.83
CA GLY A 98 -21.74 -5.12 9.30
C GLY A 98 -21.02 -6.27 10.00
N GLU A 99 -20.81 -7.37 9.28
CA GLU A 99 -19.90 -8.42 9.73
C GLU A 99 -18.45 -7.96 9.67
N ASP A 100 -17.68 -8.37 10.67
CA ASP A 100 -16.25 -8.15 10.67
C ASP A 100 -15.61 -9.01 9.59
N GLU A 101 -14.95 -8.36 8.64
CA GLU A 101 -14.19 -9.03 7.60
C GLU A 101 -12.73 -9.20 8.04
N GLU A 102 -12.11 -10.29 7.57
CA GLU A 102 -10.71 -10.60 7.81
C GLU A 102 -9.90 -10.64 6.51
N VAL A 103 -8.69 -10.10 6.57
CA VAL A 103 -7.68 -10.21 5.52
C VAL A 103 -6.31 -10.51 6.14
N ARG A 104 -5.50 -11.33 5.47
CA ARG A 104 -4.16 -11.67 5.96
C ARG A 104 -3.10 -10.76 5.35
N THR A 105 -2.03 -10.47 6.08
CA THR A 105 -0.83 -9.87 5.50
C THR A 105 -0.01 -10.92 4.74
N LYS A 106 0.99 -10.47 3.97
CA LYS A 106 2.14 -11.31 3.64
C LYS A 106 2.81 -11.80 4.93
N HIS A 107 3.67 -12.82 4.81
CA HIS A 107 4.40 -13.35 5.96
C HIS A 107 5.23 -12.24 6.63
N LEU A 108 5.21 -12.17 7.96
CA LEU A 108 5.84 -11.11 8.76
C LEU A 108 7.38 -11.13 8.72
N ASN A 109 7.99 -12.15 8.13
CA ASN A 109 9.43 -12.19 7.86
C ASN A 109 9.80 -11.43 6.57
N THR A 110 8.81 -11.02 5.78
CA THR A 110 9.01 -10.14 4.62
C THR A 110 8.89 -8.68 5.05
N ALA A 111 9.68 -7.81 4.42
CA ALA A 111 9.64 -6.37 4.70
C ALA A 111 8.22 -5.79 4.49
N ASP A 112 7.52 -6.23 3.45
CA ASP A 112 6.14 -5.83 3.17
C ASP A 112 5.16 -6.26 4.26
N GLY A 113 5.21 -7.54 4.66
CA GLY A 113 4.31 -8.10 5.67
C GLY A 113 4.49 -7.40 7.02
N ALA A 114 5.75 -7.22 7.45
CA ALA A 114 6.07 -6.50 8.67
C ALA A 114 5.60 -5.04 8.61
N ARG A 115 5.91 -4.32 7.53
CA ARG A 115 5.52 -2.91 7.37
C ARG A 115 4.01 -2.70 7.42
N ILE A 116 3.24 -3.54 6.71
CA ILE A 116 1.77 -3.46 6.72
C ILE A 116 1.23 -3.74 8.11
N TRP A 117 1.77 -4.73 8.82
CA TRP A 117 1.33 -5.06 10.17
C TRP A 117 1.64 -3.94 11.17
N GLU A 118 2.86 -3.41 11.15
CA GLU A 118 3.24 -2.27 11.99
C GLU A 118 2.34 -1.06 11.75
N HIS A 119 2.05 -0.76 10.48
CA HIS A 119 1.12 0.32 10.12
C HIS A 119 -0.31 0.03 10.60
N ALA A 120 -0.82 -1.18 10.42
CA ALA A 120 -2.19 -1.52 10.83
C ALA A 120 -2.41 -1.36 12.35
N LYS A 121 -1.38 -1.64 13.17
CA LYS A 121 -1.47 -1.47 14.64
C LYS A 121 -1.73 -0.02 15.05
N THR A 122 -1.26 0.96 14.29
CA THR A 122 -1.44 2.38 14.62
C THR A 122 -2.78 2.95 14.16
N LEU A 123 -3.57 2.18 13.40
CA LEU A 123 -4.75 2.66 12.69
C LEU A 123 -6.07 2.13 13.27
N LYS A 124 -6.07 1.61 14.50
CA LYS A 124 -7.30 1.10 15.11
C LYS A 124 -8.34 2.22 15.20
N HIS A 125 -9.55 1.94 14.69
CA HIS A 125 -10.66 2.88 14.52
C HIS A 125 -10.40 4.03 13.55
N HIS A 126 -9.41 3.90 12.66
CA HIS A 126 -9.28 4.81 11.53
C HIS A 126 -10.15 4.33 10.37
N LYS A 127 -10.58 5.30 9.56
CA LYS A 127 -11.15 5.06 8.23
C LYS A 127 -10.00 4.78 7.28
N VAL A 128 -10.06 3.67 6.57
CA VAL A 128 -8.96 3.20 5.74
C VAL A 128 -9.44 2.78 4.36
N VAL A 129 -8.57 2.85 3.36
CA VAL A 129 -8.76 2.19 2.06
C VAL A 129 -8.02 0.86 2.07
N ILE A 130 -8.76 -0.20 1.76
CA ILE A 130 -8.25 -1.56 1.69
C ILE A 130 -8.03 -1.97 0.24
N HIS A 131 -6.78 -2.35 -0.06
CA HIS A 131 -6.41 -3.02 -1.30
C HIS A 131 -6.10 -4.48 -0.98
N LYS A 132 -6.97 -5.39 -1.43
CA LYS A 132 -6.83 -6.84 -1.20
C LYS A 132 -6.89 -7.62 -2.50
N PHE A 133 -6.35 -8.83 -2.52
CA PHE A 133 -6.56 -9.79 -3.61
C PHE A 133 -6.79 -11.19 -3.06
N LEU A 134 -7.44 -12.04 -3.86
CA LEU A 134 -7.62 -13.44 -3.56
C LEU A 134 -6.40 -14.23 -4.04
N GLU A 135 -5.65 -14.80 -3.09
CA GLU A 135 -4.58 -15.75 -3.41
C GLU A 135 -5.12 -17.18 -3.28
N GLU A 136 -4.88 -17.98 -4.32
CA GLU A 136 -5.14 -19.43 -4.30
C GLU A 136 -3.81 -20.16 -4.27
N LYS A 137 -3.56 -20.91 -3.21
CA LYS A 137 -2.34 -21.70 -3.02
C LYS A 137 -2.69 -23.04 -2.38
N ASP A 138 -2.19 -24.13 -2.96
CA ASP A 138 -2.41 -25.50 -2.48
C ASP A 138 -3.92 -25.84 -2.28
N GLY A 139 -4.76 -25.36 -3.21
CA GLY A 139 -6.22 -25.52 -3.16
C GLY A 139 -6.93 -24.70 -2.06
N LYS A 140 -6.19 -23.89 -1.29
CA LYS A 140 -6.74 -22.98 -0.29
C LYS A 140 -6.80 -21.57 -0.83
N ARG A 141 -7.94 -20.91 -0.60
CA ARG A 141 -8.16 -19.51 -0.95
C ARG A 141 -8.07 -18.64 0.30
N TYR A 142 -7.28 -17.59 0.25
CA TYR A 142 -7.24 -16.59 1.30
C TYR A 142 -7.06 -15.18 0.71
N ARG A 143 -7.66 -14.19 1.37
CA ARG A 143 -7.52 -12.79 0.98
C ARG A 143 -6.22 -12.25 1.57
N LEU A 144 -5.39 -11.65 0.73
CA LEU A 144 -4.16 -10.97 1.13
C LEU A 144 -4.32 -9.45 1.02
N LEU A 145 -3.82 -8.75 2.04
CA LEU A 145 -3.75 -7.30 2.11
C LEU A 145 -2.48 -6.85 1.38
N LEU A 146 -2.66 -6.10 0.30
CA LEU A 146 -1.58 -5.50 -0.48
C LEU A 146 -1.18 -4.15 0.07
N ARG A 147 -2.18 -3.35 0.43
CA ARG A 147 -1.99 -1.98 0.89
C ARG A 147 -3.15 -1.52 1.75
N LEU A 148 -2.79 -0.69 2.71
CA LEU A 148 -3.66 -0.06 3.67
C LEU A 148 -3.31 1.44 3.68
N ASP A 149 -4.24 2.27 3.22
CA ASP A 149 -4.09 3.72 3.24
C ASP A 149 -4.99 4.33 4.31
N ASP A 150 -4.41 5.17 5.16
CA ASP A 150 -5.13 5.89 6.21
C ASP A 150 -5.88 7.10 5.63
N LEU A 151 -7.17 7.21 5.92
CA LEU A 151 -8.00 8.38 5.61
C LEU A 151 -8.26 9.25 6.85
N GLY A 152 -7.66 8.90 7.99
CA GLY A 152 -7.77 9.57 9.27
C GLY A 152 -8.69 8.84 10.26
N PRO A 153 -8.80 9.37 11.49
CA PRO A 153 -9.69 8.82 12.51
C PRO A 153 -11.14 8.74 12.01
N ALA A 154 -11.82 7.63 12.30
CA ALA A 154 -13.22 7.47 11.92
C ALA A 154 -14.10 8.48 12.67
N SER A 155 -15.01 9.14 11.94
CA SER A 155 -16.03 9.96 12.57
C SER A 155 -17.11 9.10 13.23
N ALA A 156 -17.94 9.70 14.09
CA ALA A 156 -19.10 9.01 14.65
C ALA A 156 -20.07 8.52 13.56
N GLU A 157 -20.19 9.25 12.44
CA GLU A 157 -20.97 8.84 11.28
C GLU A 157 -20.37 7.60 10.60
N ASP A 158 -19.05 7.56 10.42
CA ASP A 158 -18.39 6.40 9.82
C ASP A 158 -18.52 5.15 10.71
N LEU A 159 -18.40 5.32 12.03
CA LEU A 159 -18.59 4.25 13.00
C LEU A 159 -20.05 3.75 12.99
N ALA A 160 -21.02 4.66 12.96
CA ALA A 160 -22.43 4.32 12.87
C ALA A 160 -22.79 3.64 11.53
N ALA A 161 -22.21 4.10 10.42
CA ALA A 161 -22.35 3.48 9.11
C ALA A 161 -21.74 2.07 9.08
N ALA A 162 -20.67 1.85 9.86
CA ALA A 162 -20.13 0.53 10.12
C ALA A 162 -20.92 -0.23 11.20
N GLY A 163 -21.98 0.29 11.81
CA GLY A 163 -22.67 -0.39 12.92
C GLY A 163 -21.79 -0.65 14.15
N ILE A 164 -20.74 0.15 14.34
CA ILE A 164 -19.86 0.14 15.52
C ILE A 164 -20.44 1.14 16.52
N GLN A 165 -20.82 0.66 17.70
CA GLN A 165 -21.33 1.54 18.75
C GLN A 165 -20.21 2.44 19.26
N VAL A 166 -20.42 3.76 19.14
CA VAL A 166 -19.59 4.74 19.83
C VAL A 166 -20.06 4.76 21.29
N PRO A 167 -19.18 4.54 22.30
CA PRO A 167 -19.56 4.75 23.68
C PRO A 167 -20.03 6.20 23.81
N GLN A 168 -21.28 6.43 24.20
CA GLN A 168 -21.68 7.79 24.57
C GLN A 168 -20.82 8.18 25.76
N ALA A 169 -20.05 9.27 25.61
CA ALA A 169 -19.38 9.88 26.75
C ALA A 169 -20.48 10.17 27.78
N SER A 170 -20.46 9.46 28.91
CA SER A 170 -21.31 9.78 30.05
C SER A 170 -21.05 11.24 30.37
N ALA A 171 -22.05 12.10 30.16
CA ALA A 171 -22.02 13.45 30.66
C ALA A 171 -21.82 13.35 32.18
N ALA A 172 -20.66 13.80 32.65
CA ALA A 172 -20.35 13.98 34.06
C ALA A 172 -20.77 15.38 34.49
#